data_AF-A0A956BGC6-F1
#
_entry.id   AF-A0A956BGC6-F1
#
_cell.length_a   1.000
_cell.length_b   1.000
_cell.length_c   1.000
_cell.angle_alpha   90.00
_cell.angle_beta   90.00
_cell.angle_gamma   90.00
#
_symmetry.space_group_name_H-M   'P 1'
#
loop_
_entity.id
_entity.type
_entity.pdbx_description
1 polymer ?
#
loop_
_entity_poly.entity_id
_entity_poly.type
_entity_poly.pdbx_seq_one_letter_code
_entity_poly.pdbx_strand_id
1 'polypeptide(L)'
;MEARRRGEDIIDLGMGNPDMQTPQHIVDKLVETVSKPRTHRYSASKGIPGLRRAQAGYYERRFGVKLNPDTQVVATLGSKEGFANMAQAITAPGDVILTPNPTYPIHEFGFLIS
;
A
#
# COMPACT_ATOMS: atom_id res chain seq x y z
N MET A 1 26.41 -4.05 4.55
CA MET A 1 26.60 -4.73 5.86
C MET A 1 28.07 -4.89 6.23
N GLU A 2 28.96 -5.27 5.31
CA GLU A 2 30.38 -5.46 5.63
C GLU A 2 31.09 -4.19 6.15
N ALA A 3 30.90 -3.04 5.51
CA ALA A 3 31.48 -1.77 5.97
C ALA A 3 30.97 -1.36 7.36
N ARG A 4 29.66 -1.46 7.61
CA ARG A 4 29.08 -1.28 8.95
C ARG A 4 29.68 -2.25 9.98
N ARG A 5 29.93 -3.52 9.61
CA ARG A 5 30.59 -4.51 10.48
C ARG A 5 32.06 -4.19 10.76
N ARG A 6 32.74 -3.43 9.89
CA ARG A 6 34.10 -2.93 10.10
C ARG A 6 34.17 -1.64 10.93
N GLY A 7 33.02 -1.13 11.41
CA GLY A 7 32.95 0.08 12.23
C GLY A 7 33.02 1.38 11.43
N GLU A 8 32.82 1.32 10.11
CA GLU A 8 32.77 2.51 9.27
C GLU A 8 31.45 3.28 9.50
N ASP A 9 31.52 4.61 9.52
CA ASP A 9 30.36 5.49 9.59
C ASP A 9 29.71 5.61 8.19
N ILE A 10 28.60 4.90 7.99
CA ILE A 10 27.95 4.77 6.69
C ILE A 10 26.72 5.66 6.61
N ILE A 11 26.76 6.65 5.72
CA ILE A 11 25.57 7.38 5.28
C ILE A 11 24.86 6.53 4.23
N ASP A 12 23.75 5.93 4.64
CA ASP A 12 23.00 4.98 3.81
C ASP A 12 21.88 5.67 3.03
N LEU A 13 22.10 5.85 1.73
CA LEU A 13 21.14 6.42 0.79
C LEU A 13 20.59 5.35 -0.18
N GLY A 14 20.74 4.06 0.15
CA GLY A 14 20.42 2.94 -0.74
C GLY A 14 18.96 2.50 -0.73
N MET A 15 18.18 2.91 0.27
CA MET A 15 16.79 2.49 0.46
C MET A 15 15.89 3.69 0.75
N GLY A 16 14.74 3.76 0.08
CA GLY A 16 13.73 4.81 0.27
C GLY A 16 12.86 4.64 1.53
N ASN A 17 13.42 4.08 2.62
CA ASN A 17 12.71 3.96 3.88
C ASN A 17 12.67 5.35 4.55
N PRO A 18 11.50 5.88 4.93
CA PRO A 18 11.42 7.14 5.66
C PRO A 18 12.18 7.06 7.00
N ASP A 19 12.90 8.12 7.33
CA ASP A 19 13.60 8.35 8.60
C ASP A 19 12.77 9.17 9.60
N MET A 20 11.81 9.95 9.09
CA MET A 20 10.86 10.72 9.90
C MET A 20 9.83 9.83 10.61
N GLN A 21 9.41 10.28 11.79
CA GLN A 21 8.36 9.61 12.56
C GLN A 21 7.00 9.72 11.88
N THR A 22 6.16 8.70 12.09
CA THR A 22 4.75 8.76 11.70
C THR A 22 4.05 9.88 12.49
N PRO A 23 3.22 10.73 11.85
CA PRO A 23 2.50 11.79 12.55
C PRO A 23 1.70 11.28 13.76
N GLN A 24 1.81 11.99 14.90
CA GLN A 24 1.30 11.53 16.20
C GLN A 24 -0.19 11.14 16.18
N HIS A 25 -1.03 11.93 15.53
CA HIS A 25 -2.47 11.65 15.46
C HIS A 25 -2.81 10.30 14.79
N ILE A 26 -1.95 9.77 13.91
CA ILE A 26 -2.12 8.44 13.30
C ILE A 26 -1.78 7.36 14.32
N VAL A 27 -0.67 7.53 15.04
CA VAL A 27 -0.23 6.62 16.12
C VAL A 27 -1.31 6.56 17.20
N ASP A 28 -1.78 7.72 17.66
CA ASP A 28 -2.84 7.82 18.68
C ASP A 28 -4.11 7.11 18.23
N LYS A 29 -4.52 7.29 16.96
CA LYS A 29 -5.74 6.65 16.45
C LYS A 29 -5.60 5.14 16.37
N LEU A 30 -4.42 4.63 16.04
CA LEU A 30 -4.14 3.20 16.04
C LEU A 30 -4.24 2.63 17.46
N VAL A 31 -3.59 3.27 18.43
CA VAL A 31 -3.61 2.87 19.86
C VAL A 31 -5.05 2.91 20.42
N GLU A 32 -5.78 3.99 20.15
CA GLU A 32 -7.19 4.11 20.53
C GLU A 32 -8.03 2.99 19.92
N THR A 33 -7.79 2.63 18.66
CA THR A 33 -8.60 1.63 17.94
C THR A 33 -8.29 0.20 18.41
N VAL A 34 -7.03 -0.14 18.65
CA VAL A 34 -6.63 -1.50 19.07
C VAL A 34 -7.08 -1.84 20.50
N SER A 35 -7.23 -0.83 21.37
CA SER A 35 -7.74 -1.02 22.74
C SER A 35 -9.23 -1.41 22.82
N LYS A 36 -9.98 -1.32 21.72
CA LYS A 36 -11.42 -1.58 21.69
C LYS A 36 -11.69 -3.05 21.31
N PRO A 37 -12.26 -3.91 22.19
CA PRO A 37 -12.44 -5.34 21.89
C PRO A 37 -13.22 -5.65 20.61
N ARG A 38 -14.12 -4.74 20.19
CA ARG A 38 -14.94 -4.90 18.99
C ARG A 38 -14.14 -4.81 17.68
N THR A 39 -12.91 -4.30 17.71
CA THR A 39 -12.05 -4.13 16.53
C THR A 39 -11.16 -5.36 16.26
N HIS A 40 -11.19 -6.36 17.15
CA HIS A 40 -10.34 -7.57 17.04
C HIS A 40 -10.87 -8.62 16.07
N ARG A 41 -12.10 -8.44 15.57
CA ARG A 41 -12.71 -9.32 14.57
C ARG A 41 -12.22 -8.95 13.16
N TYR A 42 -12.42 -9.86 12.22
CA TYR A 42 -12.18 -9.54 10.80
C TYR A 42 -12.96 -8.29 10.38
N SER A 43 -12.27 -7.42 9.64
CA SER A 43 -12.86 -6.26 8.97
C SER A 43 -13.68 -6.69 7.75
N ALA A 44 -14.44 -5.75 7.18
CA ALA A 44 -15.05 -5.93 5.86
C ALA A 44 -13.96 -6.16 4.80
N SER A 45 -14.18 -7.13 3.91
CA SER A 45 -13.23 -7.55 2.86
C SER A 45 -12.75 -6.39 1.98
N LYS A 46 -13.66 -5.48 1.57
CA LYS A 46 -13.29 -4.30 0.76
C LYS A 46 -12.62 -3.17 1.55
N GLY A 47 -12.53 -3.30 2.87
CA GLY A 47 -12.19 -2.21 3.80
C GLY A 47 -13.42 -1.56 4.44
N ILE A 48 -13.23 -1.02 5.65
CA ILE A 48 -14.31 -0.39 6.42
C ILE A 48 -14.92 0.81 5.67
N PRO A 49 -16.24 1.07 5.78
CA PRO A 49 -16.91 2.13 5.02
C PRO A 49 -16.31 3.52 5.24
N GLY A 50 -15.86 3.83 6.45
CA GLY A 50 -15.22 5.11 6.77
C GLY A 50 -13.93 5.34 5.99
N LEU A 51 -13.09 4.31 5.85
CA LEU A 51 -11.84 4.37 5.09
C LEU A 51 -12.13 4.57 3.60
N ARG A 52 -13.04 3.78 3.03
CA ARG A 52 -13.40 3.91 1.60
C ARG A 52 -13.97 5.29 1.25
N ARG A 53 -14.83 5.85 2.10
CA ARG A 53 -15.32 7.24 1.94
C ARG A 53 -14.20 8.27 2.05
N ALA A 54 -13.28 8.10 2.99
CA ALA A 54 -12.14 9.02 3.14
C ALA A 54 -11.25 9.03 1.88
N GLN A 55 -11.00 7.87 1.27
CA GLN A 55 -10.24 7.75 0.02
C GLN A 55 -10.97 8.39 -1.17
N ALA A 56 -12.27 8.12 -1.34
CA ALA A 56 -13.07 8.75 -2.39
C ALA A 56 -13.08 10.28 -2.26
N GLY A 57 -13.27 10.80 -1.03
CA GLY A 57 -13.22 12.24 -0.76
C GLY A 57 -11.83 12.84 -0.97
N TYR A 58 -10.74 12.11 -0.70
CA TYR A 58 -9.39 12.56 -1.03
C TYR A 58 -9.22 12.73 -2.55
N TYR A 59 -9.68 11.76 -3.34
CA TYR A 59 -9.62 11.82 -4.80
C TYR A 59 -10.38 13.03 -5.37
N GLU A 60 -11.58 13.29 -4.86
CA GLU A 60 -12.38 14.45 -5.25
C GLU A 60 -11.67 15.77 -4.91
N ARG A 61 -11.17 15.93 -3.68
CA ARG A 61 -10.50 17.17 -3.26
C ARG A 61 -9.18 17.41 -3.99
N ARG A 62 -8.39 16.36 -4.23
CA ARG A 62 -7.02 16.49 -4.77
C ARG A 62 -6.99 16.54 -6.29
N PHE A 63 -7.93 15.87 -6.96
CA PHE A 63 -7.91 15.66 -8.41
C PHE A 63 -9.23 16.03 -9.10
N GLY A 64 -10.29 16.39 -8.36
CA GLY A 64 -11.61 16.67 -8.95
C GLY A 64 -12.35 15.42 -9.45
N VAL A 65 -11.88 14.22 -9.08
CA VAL A 65 -12.43 12.94 -9.54
C VAL A 65 -13.38 12.37 -8.50
N LYS A 66 -14.65 12.24 -8.87
CA LYS A 66 -15.67 11.63 -8.02
C LYS A 66 -15.65 10.11 -8.15
N LEU A 67 -15.46 9.41 -7.04
CA LEU A 67 -15.49 7.95 -6.95
C LEU A 67 -16.68 7.47 -6.10
N ASN A 68 -17.35 6.41 -6.53
CA ASN A 68 -18.31 5.69 -5.69
C ASN A 68 -17.53 4.79 -4.71
N PRO A 69 -17.58 5.05 -3.39
CA PRO A 69 -16.79 4.29 -2.42
C PRO A 69 -17.19 2.82 -2.33
N ASP A 70 -18.41 2.43 -2.72
CA ASP A 70 -18.92 1.05 -2.59
C ASP A 70 -18.56 0.16 -3.79
N THR A 71 -18.29 0.76 -4.95
CA THR A 71 -18.00 0.03 -6.19
C THR A 71 -16.62 0.31 -6.78
N GLN A 72 -15.98 1.43 -6.44
CA GLN A 72 -14.72 1.87 -7.07
C GLN A 72 -13.55 2.03 -6.08
N VAL A 73 -13.70 1.59 -4.82
CA VAL A 73 -12.65 1.69 -3.81
C VAL A 73 -12.53 0.39 -3.03
N VAL A 74 -11.31 -0.15 -2.96
CA VAL A 74 -10.92 -1.31 -2.15
C VAL A 74 -9.67 -0.95 -1.34
N ALA A 75 -9.66 -1.29 -0.06
CA ALA A 75 -8.48 -1.14 0.79
C ALA A 75 -7.52 -2.33 0.62
N THR A 76 -6.22 -2.07 0.59
CA THR A 76 -5.17 -3.09 0.42
C THR A 76 -4.22 -3.06 1.61
N LEU A 77 -3.41 -4.11 1.76
CA LEU A 77 -2.34 -4.18 2.75
C LEU A 77 -1.05 -3.55 2.19
N GLY A 78 -1.17 -2.27 1.80
CA GLY A 78 -0.14 -1.56 1.05
C GLY A 78 -0.23 -1.82 -0.46
N SER A 79 0.50 -1.01 -1.24
CA SER A 79 0.41 -1.04 -2.71
C SER A 79 0.99 -2.29 -3.34
N LYS A 80 2.03 -2.89 -2.75
CA LYS A 80 2.67 -4.12 -3.27
C LYS A 80 1.71 -5.31 -3.30
N GLU A 81 1.02 -5.55 -2.18
CA GLU A 81 0.03 -6.63 -2.06
C GLU A 81 -1.18 -6.36 -2.96
N GLY A 82 -1.71 -5.13 -2.94
CA GLY A 82 -2.80 -4.73 -3.82
C GLY A 82 -2.49 -4.90 -5.30
N PHE A 83 -1.26 -4.58 -5.72
CA PHE A 83 -0.81 -4.73 -7.09
C PHE A 83 -0.70 -6.20 -7.50
N ALA A 84 -0.11 -7.05 -6.66
CA ALA A 84 0.01 -8.49 -6.93
C ALA A 84 -1.36 -9.17 -7.05
N ASN A 85 -2.30 -8.87 -6.15
CA ASN A 85 -3.67 -9.39 -6.24
C ASN A 85 -4.40 -8.90 -7.48
N MET A 86 -4.19 -7.62 -7.85
CA MET A 86 -4.77 -7.06 -9.06
C MET A 86 -4.21 -7.76 -10.31
N ALA A 87 -2.89 -7.93 -10.39
CA ALA A 87 -2.23 -8.63 -11.49
C ALA A 87 -2.78 -10.06 -11.67
N GLN A 88 -2.90 -10.84 -10.59
CA GLN A 88 -3.53 -12.16 -10.60
C GLN A 88 -4.98 -12.12 -11.06
N ALA A 89 -5.75 -11.10 -10.66
CA ALA A 89 -7.16 -11.01 -10.98
C ALA A 89 -7.44 -10.60 -12.44
N ILE A 90 -6.50 -9.94 -13.12
CA ILE A 90 -6.72 -9.37 -14.47
C ILE A 90 -5.95 -10.06 -15.59
N THR A 91 -5.14 -11.09 -15.29
CA THR A 91 -4.31 -11.77 -16.29
C THR A 91 -4.57 -13.26 -16.35
N ALA A 92 -4.22 -13.86 -17.48
CA ALA A 92 -4.25 -15.29 -17.74
C ALA A 92 -2.99 -15.75 -18.48
N PRO A 93 -2.68 -17.06 -18.48
CA PRO A 93 -1.57 -17.60 -19.27
C PRO A 93 -1.69 -17.23 -20.75
N GLY A 94 -0.63 -16.63 -21.29
CA GLY A 94 -0.56 -16.15 -22.68
C GLY A 94 -0.74 -14.64 -22.84
N ASP A 95 -1.16 -13.93 -21.79
CA ASP A 95 -1.24 -12.47 -21.82
C ASP A 95 0.15 -11.82 -21.88
N VAL A 96 0.23 -10.68 -22.59
CA VAL A 96 1.45 -9.87 -22.70
C VAL A 96 1.28 -8.58 -21.91
N ILE A 97 2.18 -8.35 -20.96
CA ILE A 97 2.17 -7.18 -20.08
C ILE A 97 3.32 -6.24 -20.44
N LEU A 98 3.02 -4.94 -20.55
CA LEU A 98 4.01 -3.91 -20.85
C LEU A 98 4.46 -3.22 -19.56
N THR A 99 5.77 -3.19 -19.33
CA THR A 99 6.39 -2.46 -18.22
C THR A 99 7.51 -1.55 -18.73
N PRO A 100 7.68 -0.32 -18.20
CA PRO A 100 8.78 0.56 -18.56
C PRO A 100 10.15 -0.04 -18.21
N ASN A 101 11.21 0.50 -18.82
CA ASN A 101 12.59 0.21 -18.43
C ASN A 101 13.38 1.53 -18.35
N PRO A 102 13.91 1.94 -17.17
CA PRO A 102 13.83 1.25 -15.87
C PRO A 102 12.46 1.39 -15.20
N THR A 103 12.15 0.50 -14.25
CA THR A 103 10.89 0.48 -13.49
C THR A 103 11.09 0.06 -12.04
N TYR A 104 10.04 0.20 -11.22
CA TYR A 104 10.01 -0.43 -9.91
C TYR A 104 9.83 -1.95 -10.08
N PRO A 105 10.71 -2.80 -9.52
CA PRO A 105 10.77 -4.23 -9.88
C PRO A 105 9.45 -5.00 -9.69
N ILE A 106 8.59 -4.58 -8.75
CA ILE A 106 7.30 -5.26 -8.52
C ILE A 106 6.35 -5.14 -9.72
N HIS A 107 6.52 -4.13 -10.59
CA HIS A 107 5.69 -3.96 -11.78
C HIS A 107 5.92 -5.07 -12.81
N GLU A 108 7.11 -5.68 -12.81
CA GLU A 108 7.42 -6.85 -13.62
C GLU A 108 7.12 -8.14 -12.83
N PHE A 109 7.65 -8.27 -11.62
CA PHE A 109 7.51 -9.50 -10.83
C PHE A 109 6.08 -9.82 -10.40
N GLY A 110 5.21 -8.82 -10.25
CA GLY A 110 3.82 -9.01 -9.87
C GLY A 110 3.03 -9.90 -10.83
N PHE A 111 3.45 -9.98 -12.10
CA PHE A 111 2.82 -10.82 -13.13
C PHE A 111 3.52 -12.18 -13.33
N LEU A 112 4.75 -12.33 -12.82
CA LEU A 112 5.54 -13.58 -12.92
C LEU A 112 5.25 -14.58 -11.79
N ILE A 113 4.68 -14.09 -10.68
CA ILE A 113 4.18 -14.92 -9.56
C ILE A 113 2.78 -15.49 -9.89
N SER A 114 2.29 -15.14 -11.08
CA SER A 114 1.08 -15.56 -11.82
C SER A 114 0.67 -17.01 -11.72
#